data_AF-A0AAJ0C8A5-F1
#
_entry.id   AF-A0AAJ0C8A5-F1
#
_cell.length_a   1.000
_cell.length_b   1.000
_cell.length_c   1.000
_cell.angle_alpha   90.00
_cell.angle_beta   90.00
_cell.angle_gamma   90.00
#
_symmetry.space_group_name_H-M   'P 1'
#
loop_
_entity.id
_entity.type
_entity.pdbx_description
1 polymer ?
#
loop_
_entity_poly.entity_id
_entity_poly.type
_entity_poly.pdbx_seq_one_letter_code
_entity_poly.pdbx_strand_id
1 'polypeptide(L)'
;MSTSPVSIGLSGVRPVLSVTGAFAVPFTAYFLLLSGRVVQCRLRDQTLLGHGGAPSSKRTGADDDGPESLLVAARSHANFVEYVPWAFVLSTIVELNGGDKRILGAGLGSLLAFRVLHTEFGLRRPGAAGTGRQVGFFGTVGALGFFAGYITWLVREDWGF
;
A
#
# COMPACT_ATOMS: atom_id res chain seq x y z
N MET A 1 -30.63 -43.83 -19.93
CA MET A 1 -29.31 -43.37 -19.43
C MET A 1 -29.31 -41.85 -19.46
N SER A 2 -29.51 -41.20 -18.32
CA SER A 2 -29.48 -39.74 -18.20
C SER A 2 -28.13 -39.35 -17.60
N THR A 3 -27.27 -38.74 -18.39
CA THR A 3 -25.98 -38.22 -17.92
C THR A 3 -26.19 -36.81 -17.39
N SER A 4 -26.39 -36.69 -16.08
CA SER A 4 -26.32 -35.38 -15.42
C SER A 4 -24.87 -34.87 -15.50
N PRO A 5 -24.63 -33.61 -15.91
CA PRO A 5 -23.29 -33.05 -15.90
C PRO A 5 -22.82 -32.94 -14.45
N VAL A 6 -21.65 -33.51 -14.16
CA VAL A 6 -20.94 -33.26 -12.90
C VAL A 6 -20.54 -31.79 -12.91
N SER A 7 -21.32 -30.96 -12.22
CA SER A 7 -20.92 -29.61 -11.88
C SER A 7 -19.75 -29.75 -10.91
N ILE A 8 -18.52 -29.58 -11.40
CA ILE A 8 -17.33 -29.43 -10.55
C ILE A 8 -17.47 -28.06 -9.89
N GLY A 9 -18.30 -28.02 -8.85
CA GLY A 9 -18.43 -26.86 -8.00
C GLY A 9 -17.11 -26.64 -7.29
N LEU A 10 -16.46 -25.53 -7.60
CA LEU A 10 -15.51 -24.87 -6.69
C LEU A 10 -16.19 -24.43 -5.35
N SER A 11 -17.45 -24.84 -5.14
CA SER A 11 -18.34 -24.54 -4.02
C SER A 11 -17.88 -25.04 -2.64
N GLY A 12 -16.76 -25.77 -2.56
CA GLY A 12 -16.26 -26.36 -1.31
C GLY A 12 -15.08 -25.63 -0.66
N VAL A 13 -14.35 -24.79 -1.40
CA VAL A 13 -13.16 -24.13 -0.84
C VAL A 13 -13.59 -22.77 -0.28
N ARG A 14 -13.81 -22.70 1.03
CA ARG A 14 -13.94 -21.40 1.72
C ARG A 14 -12.66 -20.61 1.43
N PRO A 15 -12.74 -19.33 0.98
CA PRO A 15 -11.54 -18.55 0.74
C PRO A 15 -10.77 -18.41 2.05
N VAL A 16 -9.57 -18.99 2.09
CA VAL A 16 -8.69 -19.05 3.27
C VAL A 16 -8.22 -17.64 3.69
N LEU A 17 -8.35 -16.65 2.80
CA LEU A 17 -8.00 -15.23 3.01
C LEU A 17 -9.02 -14.31 2.33
N SER A 18 -10.28 -14.36 2.78
CA SER A 18 -11.38 -13.63 2.15
C SER A 18 -11.18 -12.12 2.22
N VAL A 19 -10.75 -11.61 3.39
CA VAL A 19 -10.63 -10.17 3.64
C VAL A 19 -9.31 -9.64 3.11
N THR A 20 -8.21 -10.27 3.48
CA THR A 20 -6.88 -9.87 3.01
C THR A 20 -6.80 -9.95 1.47
N GLY A 21 -7.36 -11.00 0.87
CA GLY A 21 -7.44 -11.14 -0.58
C GLY A 21 -8.28 -10.05 -1.25
N ALA A 22 -9.40 -9.64 -0.66
CA ALA A 22 -10.22 -8.55 -1.20
C ALA A 22 -9.47 -7.21 -1.20
N PHE A 23 -8.72 -6.91 -0.14
CA PHE A 23 -7.92 -5.69 -0.06
C PHE A 23 -6.64 -5.73 -0.91
N ALA A 24 -6.15 -6.91 -1.32
CA ALA A 24 -5.00 -6.99 -2.22
C ALA A 24 -5.24 -6.23 -3.54
N VAL A 25 -6.47 -6.24 -4.05
CA VAL A 25 -6.85 -5.56 -5.30
C VAL A 25 -6.65 -4.04 -5.24
N PRO A 26 -7.30 -3.28 -4.33
CA PRO A 26 -7.13 -1.82 -4.29
C PRO A 26 -5.71 -1.40 -3.91
N PHE A 27 -5.02 -2.15 -3.03
CA PHE A 27 -3.62 -1.85 -2.70
C PHE A 27 -2.70 -2.04 -3.91
N THR A 28 -2.89 -3.10 -4.69
CA THR A 28 -2.11 -3.34 -5.91
C THR A 28 -2.42 -2.29 -6.98
N ALA A 29 -3.69 -1.91 -7.14
CA ALA A 29 -4.07 -0.83 -8.05
C ALA A 29 -3.36 0.48 -7.67
N TYR A 30 -3.29 0.81 -6.38
CA TYR A 30 -2.57 1.99 -5.91
C TYR A 30 -1.05 1.90 -6.13
N PHE A 31 -0.46 0.72 -5.88
CA PHE A 31 0.95 0.45 -6.17
C PHE A 31 1.29 0.70 -7.65
N LEU A 32 0.48 0.18 -8.57
CA LEU A 32 0.66 0.39 -10.01
C LEU A 32 0.59 1.86 -10.39
N LEU A 33 -0.31 2.62 -9.75
CA LEU A 33 -0.44 4.06 -9.95
C LEU A 33 0.83 4.80 -9.51
N LEU A 34 1.37 4.47 -8.33
CA LEU A 34 2.62 5.05 -7.82
C LEU A 34 3.83 4.69 -8.70
N SER A 35 3.93 3.42 -9.10
CA SER A 35 4.99 2.94 -9.99
C SER A 35 4.95 3.63 -11.35
N GLY A 36 3.75 3.73 -11.95
CA GLY A 36 3.54 4.44 -13.22
C GLY A 36 3.96 5.90 -13.16
N ARG A 37 3.69 6.60 -12.04
CA ARG A 37 4.14 7.98 -11.84
C ARG A 37 5.66 8.10 -11.79
N VAL A 38 6.35 7.19 -11.10
CA VAL A 38 7.82 7.17 -11.07
C VAL A 38 8.38 6.97 -12.48
N VAL A 39 7.82 6.04 -13.25
CA VAL A 39 8.23 5.80 -14.64
C VAL A 39 7.98 7.04 -15.50
N GLN A 40 6.82 7.70 -15.36
CA GLN A 40 6.51 8.92 -16.09
C GLN A 40 7.51 10.05 -15.78
N CYS A 41 7.84 10.28 -14.52
CA CYS A 41 8.86 11.28 -14.14
C CYS A 41 10.23 10.94 -14.73
N ARG A 42 10.67 9.68 -14.66
CA ARG A 42 11.96 9.25 -15.24
C ARG A 42 12.05 9.44 -16.76
N LEU A 43 10.95 9.17 -17.47
CA LEU A 43 10.88 9.37 -18.93
C LEU A 43 10.93 10.86 -19.30
N ARG A 44 10.25 11.72 -18.52
CA ARG A 44 10.28 13.18 -18.70
C ARG A 44 11.66 13.77 -18.42
N ASP A 45 12.30 13.32 -17.34
CA ASP A 45 13.60 13.84 -16.88
C ASP A 45 14.80 13.22 -17.63
N GLN A 46 14.57 12.24 -18.52
CA GLN A 46 15.59 11.47 -19.24
C GLN A 46 16.62 10.80 -18.31
N THR A 47 16.26 10.58 -17.04
CA THR A 47 17.09 9.90 -16.03
C THR A 47 16.60 8.47 -15.85
N LEU A 48 17.19 7.55 -16.60
CA LEU A 48 16.92 6.13 -16.47
C LEU A 48 17.41 5.57 -15.11
N LEU A 49 18.56 6.04 -14.62
CA LEU A 49 19.16 5.66 -13.33
C LEU A 49 19.77 6.90 -12.61
N GLY A 50 19.63 6.96 -11.29
CA GLY A 50 20.19 8.03 -10.44
C GLY A 50 19.17 9.07 -9.94
N HIS A 51 19.64 9.95 -9.04
CA HIS A 51 18.91 11.15 -8.54
C HIS A 51 19.35 12.44 -9.27
N GLY A 52 20.34 12.35 -10.16
CA GLY A 52 20.87 13.49 -10.90
C GLY A 52 20.23 13.58 -12.28
N GLY A 53 19.35 14.56 -12.46
CA GLY A 53 18.94 15.04 -13.79
C GLY A 53 20.16 15.49 -14.57
N ALA A 54 20.35 14.97 -15.79
CA ALA A 54 21.17 15.69 -16.77
C ALA A 54 20.60 17.12 -16.89
N PRO A 55 21.43 18.16 -17.07
CA PRO A 55 20.93 19.52 -17.27
C PRO A 55 20.25 19.60 -18.64
N SER A 56 19.00 19.14 -18.72
CA SER A 56 18.23 19.19 -19.96
C SER A 56 17.83 20.63 -20.21
N SER A 57 18.45 21.22 -21.23
CA SER A 57 18.26 22.58 -21.74
C SER A 57 16.89 22.81 -22.40
N LYS A 58 15.85 22.08 -21.96
CA LYS A 58 14.47 22.10 -22.48
C LYS A 58 13.42 22.36 -21.39
N ARG A 59 13.82 23.02 -20.30
CA ARG A 59 12.90 23.54 -19.29
C ARG A 59 12.28 24.85 -19.76
N THR A 60 11.31 24.75 -20.65
CA THR A 60 10.47 25.87 -21.11
C THR A 60 9.02 25.41 -21.13
N GLY A 61 8.39 25.44 -19.96
CA GLY A 61 6.96 25.22 -19.80
C GLY A 61 6.55 25.61 -18.37
N ALA A 62 5.40 26.27 -18.22
CA ALA A 62 4.87 26.72 -16.93
C ALA A 62 4.44 25.55 -15.99
N ASP A 63 4.61 24.30 -16.45
CA ASP A 63 4.31 23.05 -15.73
C ASP A 63 5.59 22.30 -15.29
N ASP A 64 6.70 23.02 -15.09
CA ASP A 64 7.99 22.46 -14.71
C ASP A 64 8.03 22.14 -13.20
N ASP A 65 7.29 21.09 -12.83
CA ASP A 65 7.48 20.36 -11.57
C ASP A 65 8.93 19.81 -11.59
N GLY A 66 9.87 20.60 -11.06
CA GLY A 66 11.32 20.37 -11.19
C GLY A 66 11.82 19.03 -10.62
N PRO A 67 13.14 18.82 -10.45
CA PRO A 67 13.73 17.56 -9.96
C PRO A 67 13.17 17.07 -8.61
N GLU A 68 12.46 17.92 -7.89
CA GLU A 68 11.68 17.61 -6.70
C GLU A 68 10.51 16.63 -6.99
N SER A 69 9.91 16.66 -8.17
CA SER A 69 8.78 15.79 -8.55
C SER A 69 9.16 14.32 -8.66
N LEU A 70 10.31 14.00 -9.30
CA LEU A 70 10.84 12.65 -9.34
C LEU A 70 11.20 12.14 -7.94
N LEU A 71 11.79 13.00 -7.09
CA LEU A 71 12.13 12.66 -5.71
C LEU A 71 10.86 12.35 -4.91
N VAL A 72 9.81 13.17 -5.01
CA VAL A 72 8.53 12.97 -4.34
C VAL A 72 7.86 11.68 -4.81
N ALA A 73 7.83 11.41 -6.12
CA ALA A 73 7.27 10.18 -6.67
C ALA A 73 8.05 8.95 -6.18
N ALA A 74 9.39 8.98 -6.23
CA ALA A 74 10.24 7.87 -5.79
C ALA A 74 10.09 7.60 -4.29
N ARG A 75 10.04 8.64 -3.45
CA ARG A 75 9.84 8.51 -2.00
C ARG A 75 8.46 7.98 -1.66
N SER A 76 7.43 8.42 -2.38
CA SER A 76 6.06 7.91 -2.24
C SER A 76 5.98 6.41 -2.54
N HIS A 77 6.60 5.98 -3.64
CA HIS A 77 6.65 4.57 -4.04
C HIS A 77 7.45 3.72 -3.06
N ALA A 78 8.64 4.18 -2.64
CA ALA A 78 9.47 3.48 -1.65
C ALA A 78 8.73 3.29 -0.32
N ASN A 79 8.08 4.34 0.19
CA ASN A 79 7.29 4.26 1.42
C ASN A 79 6.12 3.25 1.29
N PHE A 80 5.49 3.15 0.13
CA PHE A 80 4.45 2.13 -0.05
C PHE A 80 5.04 0.72 0.04
N VAL A 81 6.14 0.45 -0.66
CA VAL A 81 6.80 -0.87 -0.73
C VAL A 81 7.41 -1.29 0.60
N GLU A 82 7.89 -0.36 1.42
CA GLU A 82 8.51 -0.67 2.71
C GLU A 82 7.51 -1.22 3.74
N TYR A 83 6.27 -0.76 3.71
CA TYR A 83 5.35 -0.96 4.82
C TYR A 83 4.08 -1.74 4.44
N VAL A 84 3.61 -1.66 3.20
CA VAL A 84 2.39 -2.39 2.78
C VAL A 84 2.59 -3.91 2.76
N PRO A 85 3.71 -4.47 2.27
CA PRO A 85 3.94 -5.91 2.36
C PRO A 85 3.90 -6.41 3.80
N TRP A 86 4.48 -5.68 4.75
CA TRP A 86 4.39 -6.02 6.17
C TRP A 86 2.96 -6.02 6.69
N ALA A 87 2.14 -5.05 6.30
CA ALA A 87 0.73 -5.03 6.68
C ALA A 87 -0.02 -6.26 6.17
N PHE A 88 0.26 -6.71 4.94
CA PHE A 88 -0.35 -7.91 4.36
C PHE A 88 0.15 -9.22 5.00
N VAL A 89 1.43 -9.28 5.38
CA VAL A 89 1.96 -10.41 6.15
C VAL A 89 1.25 -10.51 7.49
N LEU A 90 1.16 -9.41 8.24
CA LEU A 90 0.48 -9.38 9.53
C LEU A 90 -1.02 -9.65 9.38
N SER A 91 -1.71 -9.06 8.41
CA SER A 91 -3.14 -9.29 8.20
C SER A 91 -3.45 -10.74 7.82
N THR A 92 -2.56 -11.37 7.05
CA THR A 92 -2.64 -12.80 6.71
C THR A 92 -2.52 -13.65 7.97
N ILE A 93 -1.54 -13.36 8.83
CA ILE A 93 -1.38 -14.07 10.11
C ILE A 93 -2.63 -13.88 10.99
N VAL A 94 -3.16 -12.67 11.11
CA VAL A 94 -4.41 -12.40 11.84
C VAL A 94 -5.56 -13.25 11.30
N GLU A 95 -5.76 -13.27 9.98
CA GLU A 95 -6.87 -13.98 9.36
C GLU A 95 -6.75 -15.51 9.52
N LEU A 96 -5.52 -16.04 9.43
CA LEU A 96 -5.22 -17.45 9.67
C LEU A 96 -5.43 -17.87 11.14
N ASN A 97 -5.16 -16.97 12.09
CA ASN A 97 -5.42 -17.19 13.52
C ASN A 97 -6.89 -16.96 13.91
N GLY A 98 -7.80 -16.80 12.95
CA GLY A 98 -9.23 -16.66 13.20
C GLY A 98 -9.65 -15.25 13.68
N GLY A 99 -8.85 -14.22 13.38
CA GLY A 99 -9.20 -12.84 13.69
C GLY A 99 -10.52 -12.37 13.06
N ASP A 100 -11.16 -11.40 13.69
CA ASP A 100 -12.44 -10.85 13.24
C ASP A 100 -12.27 -10.14 11.88
N LYS A 101 -13.02 -10.63 10.90
CA LYS A 101 -13.05 -10.13 9.52
C LYS A 101 -13.41 -8.65 9.42
N ARG A 102 -14.30 -8.15 10.29
CA ARG A 102 -14.73 -6.75 10.31
C ARG A 102 -13.61 -5.86 10.82
N ILE A 103 -12.94 -6.28 11.90
CA ILE A 103 -11.81 -5.56 12.48
C ILE A 103 -10.64 -5.52 11.49
N LEU A 104 -10.35 -6.66 10.87
CA LEU A 104 -9.30 -6.78 9.85
C LEU A 104 -9.59 -5.90 8.62
N GLY A 105 -10.84 -5.93 8.13
CA GLY A 105 -11.26 -5.11 7.00
C GLY A 105 -11.23 -3.61 7.31
N ALA A 106 -11.65 -3.21 8.52
CA ALA A 106 -11.53 -1.84 8.98
C ALA A 106 -10.06 -1.40 9.06
N GLY A 107 -9.18 -2.23 9.63
CA GLY A 107 -7.75 -1.94 9.72
C GLY A 107 -7.09 -1.77 8.35
N LEU A 108 -7.36 -2.68 7.41
CA LEU A 108 -6.83 -2.60 6.04
C LEU A 108 -7.41 -1.41 5.26
N GLY A 109 -8.70 -1.11 5.46
CA GLY A 109 -9.35 0.06 4.87
C GLY A 109 -8.77 1.38 5.39
N SER A 110 -8.58 1.49 6.71
CA SER A 110 -7.94 2.65 7.33
C SER A 110 -6.50 2.81 6.87
N LEU A 111 -5.73 1.71 6.78
CA LEU A 111 -4.37 1.76 6.24
C LEU A 111 -4.35 2.29 4.81
N LEU A 112 -5.25 1.81 3.94
CA LEU A 112 -5.34 2.29 2.56
C LEU A 112 -5.67 3.79 2.52
N ALA A 113 -6.63 4.23 3.33
CA ALA A 113 -6.99 5.64 3.43
C ALA A 113 -5.79 6.49 3.89
N PHE A 114 -5.06 6.05 4.93
CA PHE A 114 -3.85 6.76 5.37
C PHE A 114 -2.77 6.81 4.30
N ARG A 115 -2.61 5.76 3.47
CA ARG A 115 -1.69 5.80 2.33
C ARG A 115 -2.07 6.88 1.35
N VAL A 116 -3.31 6.85 0.87
CA VAL A 116 -3.79 7.83 -0.11
C VAL A 116 -3.69 9.25 0.45
N LEU A 117 -4.05 9.45 1.72
CA LEU A 117 -3.92 10.74 2.40
C LEU A 117 -2.46 11.22 2.48
N HIS A 118 -1.53 10.34 2.83
CA HIS A 118 -0.11 10.67 2.95
C HIS A 118 0.49 11.18 1.64
N THR A 119 0.24 10.45 0.55
CA THR A 119 0.84 10.72 -0.76
C THR A 119 0.10 11.82 -1.52
N GLU A 120 -1.23 11.79 -1.58
CA GLU A 120 -1.99 12.78 -2.36
C GLU A 120 -2.13 14.13 -1.63
N PHE A 121 -2.31 14.12 -0.31
CA PHE A 121 -2.58 15.34 0.45
C PHE A 121 -1.40 15.84 1.30
N GLY A 122 -0.39 14.98 1.54
CA GLY A 122 0.82 15.34 2.28
C GLY A 122 1.99 15.69 1.38
N LEU A 123 2.44 14.73 0.55
CA LEU A 123 3.66 14.85 -0.25
C LEU A 123 3.51 15.70 -1.52
N ARG A 124 2.32 15.76 -2.12
CA ARG A 124 2.09 16.43 -3.42
C ARG A 124 1.58 17.87 -3.33
N ARG A 125 1.36 18.43 -2.13
CA ARG A 125 0.92 19.83 -2.00
C ARG A 125 2.11 20.80 -2.11
N PRO A 126 2.01 21.88 -2.91
CA PRO A 126 3.04 22.90 -2.98
C PRO A 126 3.19 23.56 -1.60
N GLY A 127 4.42 23.57 -1.08
CA GLY A 127 4.75 24.14 0.23
C GLY A 127 5.23 23.14 1.29
N ALA A 128 5.35 21.84 1.00
CA ALA A 128 6.16 20.75 1.61
C ALA A 128 6.53 20.78 3.12
N ALA A 129 5.84 21.57 3.95
CA ALA A 129 6.09 21.78 5.37
C ALA A 129 4.88 21.40 6.24
N GLY A 130 3.76 20.98 5.64
CA GLY A 130 2.53 20.68 6.35
C GLY A 130 2.47 19.23 6.83
N THR A 131 2.36 19.06 8.16
CA THR A 131 1.68 18.00 8.96
C THR A 131 1.22 16.66 8.33
N GLY A 132 0.86 16.57 7.05
CA GLY A 132 0.50 15.32 6.35
C GLY A 132 1.62 14.27 6.29
N ARG A 133 2.89 14.71 6.37
CA ARG A 133 4.05 13.78 6.42
C ARG A 133 4.07 12.97 7.72
N GLN A 134 3.76 13.62 8.84
CA GLN A 134 3.69 12.98 10.16
C GLN A 134 2.43 12.12 10.27
N VAL A 135 1.27 12.64 9.87
CA VAL A 135 0.00 11.91 10.00
C VAL A 135 0.00 10.60 9.19
N GLY A 136 0.53 10.61 7.97
CA GLY A 136 0.61 9.40 7.15
C GLY A 136 1.63 8.37 7.65
N PHE A 137 2.76 8.83 8.19
CA PHE A 137 3.77 7.97 8.81
C PHE A 137 3.23 7.33 10.10
N PHE A 138 2.71 8.14 11.03
CA PHE A 138 2.13 7.63 12.28
C PHE A 138 0.89 6.78 12.04
N GLY A 139 0.07 7.09 11.03
CA GLY A 139 -1.07 6.26 10.65
C GLY A 139 -0.63 4.88 10.14
N THR A 140 0.42 4.82 9.33
CA THR A 140 0.98 3.55 8.83
C THR A 140 1.62 2.72 9.94
N VAL A 141 2.49 3.34 10.74
CA VAL A 141 3.16 2.66 11.86
C VAL A 141 2.15 2.24 12.91
N GLY A 142 1.14 3.07 13.18
CA GLY A 142 0.02 2.75 14.05
C GLY A 142 -0.79 1.56 13.54
N ALA A 143 -1.06 1.48 12.23
CA ALA A 143 -1.75 0.32 11.65
C ALA A 143 -0.93 -0.97 11.76
N LEU A 144 0.40 -0.90 11.56
CA LEU A 144 1.28 -2.06 11.78
C LEU A 144 1.31 -2.48 13.26
N GLY A 145 1.43 -1.52 14.17
CA GLY A 145 1.36 -1.76 15.61
C GLY A 145 0.02 -2.35 16.03
N PHE A 146 -1.07 -1.92 15.41
CA PHE A 146 -2.40 -2.49 15.60
C PHE A 146 -2.45 -3.95 15.17
N PHE A 147 -2.01 -4.29 13.96
CA PHE A 147 -2.01 -5.69 13.51
C PHE A 147 -1.08 -6.57 14.35
N ALA A 148 0.11 -6.07 14.69
CA ALA A 148 1.05 -6.78 15.55
C ALA A 148 0.44 -7.04 16.94
N GLY A 149 -0.13 -6.01 17.58
CA GLY A 149 -0.81 -6.15 18.86
C GLY A 149 -2.02 -7.08 18.80
N TYR A 150 -2.75 -7.08 17.68
CA TYR A 150 -3.90 -7.96 17.50
C TYR A 150 -3.46 -9.43 17.36
N ILE A 151 -2.37 -9.70 16.63
CA ILE A 151 -1.76 -11.04 16.58
C ILE A 151 -1.35 -11.46 17.99
N THR A 152 -0.62 -10.62 18.73
CA THR A 152 -0.19 -10.94 20.10
C THR A 152 -1.37 -11.28 21.00
N TRP A 153 -2.50 -10.56 20.87
CA TRP A 153 -3.71 -10.87 21.62
C TRP A 153 -4.35 -12.21 21.22
N LEU A 154 -4.32 -12.57 19.93
CA LEU A 154 -4.84 -13.84 19.43
C LEU A 154 -4.02 -15.03 19.90
N VAL A 155 -2.68 -14.93 19.83
CA VAL A 155 -1.77 -16.03 20.19
C VAL A 155 -1.36 -16.01 21.65
N ARG A 156 -1.98 -15.18 22.51
CA ARG A 156 -1.52 -14.94 23.90
C ARG A 156 -1.31 -16.22 24.72
N GLU A 157 -2.12 -17.24 24.47
CA GLU A 157 -2.07 -18.52 25.18
C GLU A 157 -0.84 -19.36 24.76
N ASP A 158 -0.28 -19.11 23.58
CA ASP A 158 0.92 -19.81 23.05
C ASP A 158 2.23 -19.26 23.63
N TRP A 159 2.20 -18.09 24.29
CA TRP A 159 3.41 -17.47 24.86
C TRP A 159 3.87 -18.13 26.16
N GLY A 160 3.05 -18.98 26.78
CA GLY A 160 3.49 -19.89 27.83
C GLY A 160 3.91 -19.23 29.16
N PHE A 161 3.31 -18.10 29.53
CA PHE A 161 3.42 -17.53 30.89
C PHE A 161 2.06 -17.45 31.58
#